data_AF-A0A0N1FB13-F1
#
_entry.id   AF-A0A0N1FB13-F1
#
_cell.length_a   1.000
_cell.length_b   1.000
_cell.length_c   1.000
_cell.angle_alpha   90.00
_cell.angle_beta   90.00
_cell.angle_gamma   90.00
#
_symmetry.space_group_name_H-M   'P 1'
#
loop_
_entity.id
_entity.type
_entity.pdbx_description
1 polymer ?
#
loop_
_entity_poly.entity_id
_entity_poly.type
_entity_poly.pdbx_seq_one_letter_code
_entity_poly.pdbx_strand_id
1 'polypeptide(L)'
;MIIDGLLLFSNAQDLTALAAGAATPSTNIIDFSQNRDFGPTGPFKVFAECGTLPMPAGEPASAGAATVASGAVTAIAVASAGSGYSEAPAVTITGGGGTGATATAVLTDGKVSGIEVTAGGTGYTSAPTVTIAAPSDATMDVAVQISQDGTNWDTLEEFPGIDLGLLSQRTPFLVRAKPAFSNTLYRYMRLTYNPSVALTAGTVTAGINLDVPANVPYSRNYVA
;
A
#
# COMPACT_ATOMS: atom_id res chain seq x y z
N MET A 1 -12.40 18.41 27.02
CA MET A 1 -13.18 17.54 26.12
C MET A 1 -12.59 17.72 24.74
N ILE A 2 -11.81 16.76 24.24
CA ILE A 2 -11.37 16.77 22.84
C ILE A 2 -12.58 16.31 22.04
N ILE A 3 -13.11 17.19 21.19
CA ILE A 3 -14.34 16.94 20.41
C ILE A 3 -14.00 16.24 19.07
N ASP A 4 -12.71 16.20 18.69
CA ASP A 4 -12.21 15.50 17.51
C ASP A 4 -11.10 14.50 17.89
N GLY A 5 -11.43 13.21 17.89
CA GLY A 5 -10.56 12.10 18.30
C GLY A 5 -9.41 11.76 17.34
N LEU A 6 -9.11 12.59 16.33
CA LEU A 6 -8.13 12.32 15.29
C LEU A 6 -6.83 13.11 15.50
N LEU A 7 -5.69 12.42 15.49
CA LEU A 7 -4.37 13.02 15.59
C LEU A 7 -3.52 12.56 14.43
N LEU A 8 -2.91 13.48 13.69
CA LEU A 8 -2.09 13.14 12.55
C LEU A 8 -0.62 13.11 12.96
N PHE A 9 0.14 12.12 12.47
CA PHE A 9 1.59 12.17 12.52
C PHE A 9 2.12 13.28 11.60
N SER A 10 1.33 13.72 10.61
CA SER A 10 1.64 14.86 9.72
C SER A 10 0.52 15.10 8.68
N ASN A 11 0.60 16.21 7.95
CA ASN A 11 0.13 16.30 6.56
C ASN A 11 0.84 15.25 5.66
N ALA A 12 0.34 15.04 4.44
CA ALA A 12 0.87 14.04 3.51
C ALA A 12 2.41 14.05 3.45
N GLN A 13 3.02 12.94 3.87
CA GLN A 13 4.44 12.67 3.81
C GLN A 13 4.82 12.26 2.41
N ASP A 14 5.89 12.82 1.87
CA ASP A 14 6.46 12.36 0.62
C ASP A 14 7.36 11.16 0.88
N LEU A 15 7.07 10.03 0.21
CA LEU A 15 7.88 8.82 0.20
C LEU A 15 8.69 8.68 -1.10
N THR A 16 8.59 9.66 -2.00
CA THR A 16 9.35 9.69 -3.24
C THR A 16 10.85 9.62 -2.95
N ALA A 17 11.57 8.78 -3.70
CA ALA A 17 13.00 8.55 -3.56
C ALA A 17 13.44 7.89 -2.24
N LEU A 18 12.53 7.31 -1.47
CA LEU A 18 12.88 6.50 -0.31
C LEU A 18 13.72 5.28 -0.74
N ALA A 19 14.87 5.04 -0.10
CA ALA A 19 15.76 3.94 -0.44
C ALA A 19 15.26 2.58 0.08
N ALA A 20 15.67 1.50 -0.60
CA ALA A 20 15.39 0.14 -0.18
C ALA A 20 16.05 -0.20 1.17
N GLY A 21 15.34 -0.91 2.05
CA GLY A 21 15.88 -1.49 3.28
C GLY A 21 16.33 -0.49 4.34
N ALA A 22 16.03 0.80 4.17
CA ALA A 22 16.34 1.85 5.13
C ALA A 22 15.05 2.39 5.78
N ALA A 23 14.79 1.95 7.01
CA ALA A 23 13.66 2.46 7.81
C ALA A 23 13.77 3.98 7.99
N THR A 24 12.87 4.71 7.35
CA THR A 24 12.83 6.17 7.39
C THR A 24 11.70 6.64 8.29
N PRO A 25 11.99 7.45 9.33
CA PRO A 25 10.98 7.93 10.24
C PRO A 25 10.06 8.97 9.58
N SER A 26 8.81 9.04 10.04
CA SER A 26 7.89 10.13 9.68
C SER A 26 8.48 11.49 10.09
N THR A 27 8.25 12.51 9.26
CA THR A 27 8.82 13.85 9.46
C THR A 27 8.28 14.57 10.68
N ASN A 28 7.05 14.29 11.14
CA ASN A 28 6.64 14.69 12.48
C ASN A 28 6.39 13.51 13.40
N ILE A 29 6.41 13.89 14.67
CA ILE A 29 6.20 13.06 15.85
C ILE A 29 4.92 13.57 16.49
N ILE A 30 4.08 12.66 16.97
CA ILE A 30 3.00 13.05 17.87
C ILE A 30 3.59 13.17 19.27
N ASP A 31 3.54 14.38 19.81
CA ASP A 31 3.95 14.71 21.16
C ASP A 31 2.77 14.65 22.12
N PHE A 32 2.95 13.90 23.20
CA PHE A 32 1.98 13.71 24.27
C PHE A 32 2.42 14.33 25.61
N SER A 33 3.59 14.98 25.65
CA SER A 33 4.22 15.49 26.88
C SER A 33 3.41 16.58 27.59
N GLN A 34 2.47 17.23 26.89
CA GLN A 34 1.71 18.40 27.36
C GLN A 34 0.27 18.09 27.82
N ASN A 35 -0.14 16.82 28.00
CA ASN A 35 -1.36 16.33 28.72
C ASN A 35 -2.06 15.12 28.06
N ARG A 36 -1.34 14.18 27.45
CA ARG A 36 -1.95 12.91 26.99
C ARG A 36 -1.12 11.71 27.36
N ASP A 37 -1.06 11.37 28.64
CA ASP A 37 -0.43 10.11 29.06
C ASP A 37 -1.07 8.92 28.32
N PHE A 38 -0.31 8.28 27.44
CA PHE A 38 -0.67 6.97 26.89
C PHE A 38 -0.46 5.93 28.00
N GLY A 39 -1.54 5.63 28.71
CA GLY A 39 -1.59 4.63 29.78
C GLY A 39 -2.37 3.36 29.40
N PRO A 40 -2.37 2.33 30.26
CA PRO A 40 -2.75 0.95 29.93
C PRO A 40 -4.25 0.68 29.63
N THR A 41 -5.09 1.70 29.51
CA THR A 41 -6.56 1.54 29.66
C THR A 41 -7.40 1.74 28.40
N GLY A 42 -6.84 1.79 27.19
CA GLY A 42 -7.67 1.74 25.98
C GLY A 42 -6.92 1.40 24.68
N PRO A 43 -7.53 0.62 23.76
CA PRO A 43 -6.98 0.44 22.43
C PRO A 43 -7.11 1.74 21.63
N PHE A 44 -6.05 2.12 20.91
CA PHE A 44 -6.11 3.15 19.88
C PHE A 44 -5.95 2.50 18.51
N LYS A 45 -6.44 3.18 17.46
CA LYS A 45 -6.28 2.71 16.08
C LYS A 45 -5.28 3.62 15.37
N VAL A 46 -4.18 3.06 14.88
CA VAL A 46 -3.29 3.76 13.96
C VAL A 46 -3.75 3.46 12.54
N PHE A 47 -3.82 4.48 11.70
CA PHE A 47 -4.14 4.33 10.29
C PHE A 47 -3.04 4.99 9.45
N ALA A 48 -2.85 4.45 8.25
CA ALA A 48 -2.06 5.07 7.20
C ALA A 48 -2.81 4.98 5.88
N GLU A 49 -2.86 6.09 5.16
CA GLU A 49 -3.56 6.28 3.90
C GLU A 49 -2.58 6.78 2.85
N CYS A 50 -2.63 6.16 1.69
CA CYS A 50 -1.90 6.64 0.52
C CYS A 50 -2.67 7.82 -0.11
N GLY A 51 -2.01 8.98 -0.22
CA GLY A 51 -2.46 10.09 -1.06
C GLY A 51 -2.12 9.87 -2.53
N THR A 52 -0.93 9.34 -2.80
CA THR A 52 -0.49 8.82 -4.10
C THR A 52 0.22 7.49 -3.87
N LEU A 53 -0.01 6.52 -4.77
CA LEU A 53 0.46 5.15 -4.55
C LEU A 53 1.98 5.13 -4.41
N PRO A 54 2.54 4.51 -3.35
CA PRO A 54 3.94 4.21 -3.31
C PRO A 54 4.29 3.32 -4.50
N MET A 55 5.18 3.80 -5.37
CA MET A 55 5.61 3.06 -6.55
C MET A 55 7.05 2.62 -6.35
N PRO A 56 7.38 1.32 -6.52
CA PRO A 56 8.75 0.84 -6.47
C PRO A 56 9.61 1.47 -7.58
N ALA A 57 10.93 1.23 -7.52
CA ALA A 57 11.89 1.68 -8.53
C ALA A 57 11.81 0.91 -9.86
N GLY A 58 10.74 0.13 -10.03
CA GLY A 58 10.29 -0.43 -11.30
C GLY A 58 9.09 0.36 -11.82
N GLU A 59 9.09 0.71 -13.10
CA GLU A 59 7.95 1.33 -13.74
C GLU A 59 6.88 0.26 -14.00
N PRO A 60 5.60 0.44 -13.61
CA PRO A 60 4.57 -0.52 -13.93
C PRO A 60 4.39 -0.60 -15.46
N ALA A 61 4.26 -1.82 -15.96
CA ALA A 61 3.87 -2.06 -17.33
C ALA A 61 2.42 -1.60 -17.56
N SER A 62 2.11 -1.17 -18.77
CA SER A 62 0.75 -0.81 -19.18
C SER A 62 0.34 -1.59 -20.40
N ALA A 63 -0.90 -2.08 -20.40
CA ALA A 63 -1.49 -2.71 -21.57
C ALA A 63 -1.99 -1.65 -22.55
N GLY A 64 -1.82 -1.91 -23.84
CA GLY A 64 -2.48 -1.19 -24.91
C GLY A 64 -3.92 -1.67 -25.10
N ALA A 65 -4.57 -1.16 -26.16
CA ALA A 65 -5.93 -1.58 -26.49
C ALA A 65 -5.99 -3.08 -26.79
N ALA A 66 -6.94 -3.77 -26.16
CA ALA A 66 -7.27 -5.16 -26.49
C ALA A 66 -7.95 -5.22 -27.87
N THR A 67 -7.50 -6.16 -28.70
CA THR A 67 -8.13 -6.45 -29.99
C THR A 67 -9.25 -7.46 -29.78
N VAL A 68 -10.45 -7.12 -30.26
CA VAL A 68 -11.62 -8.00 -30.21
C VAL A 68 -12.01 -8.38 -31.63
N ALA A 69 -12.14 -9.67 -31.90
CA ALA A 69 -12.62 -10.19 -33.17
C ALA A 69 -13.63 -11.32 -32.92
N SER A 70 -14.73 -11.32 -33.67
CA SER A 70 -15.79 -12.34 -33.57
C SER A 70 -16.33 -12.55 -32.14
N GLY A 71 -16.36 -11.51 -31.32
CA GLY A 71 -16.88 -11.57 -29.95
C GLY A 71 -15.90 -12.07 -28.89
N ALA A 72 -14.61 -12.23 -29.23
CA ALA A 72 -13.56 -12.69 -28.32
C ALA A 72 -12.36 -11.76 -28.36
N VAL A 73 -11.64 -11.65 -27.24
CA VAL A 73 -10.33 -11.00 -27.15
C VAL A 73 -9.31 -11.88 -27.87
N THR A 74 -8.61 -11.34 -28.87
CA THR A 74 -7.66 -12.11 -29.69
C THR A 74 -6.21 -11.69 -29.49
N ALA A 75 -5.98 -10.45 -29.07
CA ALA A 75 -4.64 -9.95 -28.78
C ALA A 75 -4.70 -8.79 -27.78
N ILE A 76 -3.63 -8.62 -27.01
CA ILE A 76 -3.45 -7.48 -26.12
C ILE A 76 -2.05 -6.95 -26.37
N ALA A 77 -1.94 -5.69 -26.79
CA ALA A 77 -0.65 -5.05 -26.98
C ALA A 77 -0.04 -4.64 -25.63
N VAL A 78 1.28 -4.58 -25.56
CA VAL A 78 1.99 -3.92 -24.45
C VAL A 78 2.25 -2.48 -24.87
N ALA A 79 1.76 -1.52 -24.08
CA ALA A 79 1.97 -0.09 -24.32
C ALA A 79 3.26 0.41 -23.67
N SER A 80 3.50 0.03 -22.41
CA SER A 80 4.79 0.18 -21.72
C SER A 80 5.19 -1.16 -21.13
N ALA A 81 6.44 -1.56 -21.37
CA ALA A 81 6.99 -2.81 -20.85
C ALA A 81 7.29 -2.76 -19.34
N GLY A 82 7.34 -1.56 -18.77
CA GLY A 82 7.74 -1.36 -17.38
C GLY A 82 9.18 -1.80 -17.08
N SER A 83 9.47 -2.00 -15.80
CA SER A 83 10.73 -2.54 -15.29
C SER A 83 10.58 -3.08 -13.87
N GLY A 84 11.58 -3.85 -13.42
CA GLY A 84 11.67 -4.30 -12.03
C GLY A 84 10.85 -5.55 -11.71
N TYR A 85 10.30 -6.23 -12.72
CA TYR A 85 9.55 -7.47 -12.54
C TYR A 85 10.51 -8.65 -12.32
N SER A 86 10.44 -9.25 -11.13
CA SER A 86 11.09 -10.54 -10.80
C SER A 86 10.25 -11.74 -11.24
N GLU A 87 8.92 -11.59 -11.20
CA GLU A 87 7.93 -12.58 -11.61
C GLU A 87 6.87 -11.96 -12.52
N ALA A 88 6.21 -12.82 -13.32
CA ALA A 88 5.25 -12.36 -14.32
C ALA A 88 4.03 -11.73 -13.63
N PRO A 89 3.69 -10.47 -13.91
CA PRO A 89 2.60 -9.81 -13.22
C PRO A 89 1.24 -10.37 -13.61
N ALA A 90 0.28 -10.27 -12.67
CA ALA A 90 -1.12 -10.60 -12.95
C ALA A 90 -1.71 -9.65 -14.00
N VAL A 91 -2.48 -10.21 -14.95
CA VAL A 91 -3.19 -9.47 -15.99
C VAL A 91 -4.70 -9.62 -15.76
N THR A 92 -5.39 -8.51 -15.61
CA THR A 92 -6.85 -8.48 -15.37
C THR A 92 -7.57 -7.85 -16.56
N ILE A 93 -8.61 -8.52 -17.05
CA ILE A 93 -9.43 -8.07 -18.18
C ILE A 93 -10.86 -7.79 -17.68
N THR A 94 -11.34 -6.56 -17.87
CA THR A 94 -12.68 -6.15 -17.42
C THR A 94 -13.41 -5.30 -18.45
N GLY A 95 -14.74 -5.25 -18.39
CA GLY A 95 -15.56 -4.49 -19.34
C GLY A 95 -15.68 -5.17 -20.71
N GLY A 96 -15.93 -4.38 -21.76
CA GLY A 96 -16.07 -4.89 -23.15
C GLY A 96 -17.39 -5.61 -23.45
N GLY A 97 -18.28 -5.78 -22.46
CA GLY A 97 -19.57 -6.45 -22.59
C GLY A 97 -19.52 -7.98 -22.65
N GLY A 98 -18.31 -8.58 -22.66
CA GLY A 98 -18.10 -10.03 -22.67
C GLY A 98 -17.64 -10.59 -21.33
N THR A 99 -17.42 -11.90 -21.28
CA THR A 99 -16.91 -12.61 -20.09
C THR A 99 -15.95 -13.74 -20.46
N GLY A 100 -15.13 -14.16 -19.50
CA GLY A 100 -14.29 -15.35 -19.61
C GLY A 100 -12.98 -15.15 -20.38
N ALA A 101 -12.57 -13.92 -20.69
CA ALA A 101 -11.24 -13.70 -21.22
C ALA A 101 -10.18 -13.78 -20.12
N THR A 102 -9.07 -14.45 -20.38
CA THR A 102 -7.91 -14.56 -19.50
C THR A 102 -6.63 -14.36 -20.31
N ALA A 103 -5.60 -13.80 -19.66
CA ALA A 103 -4.30 -13.60 -20.27
C ALA A 103 -3.17 -13.70 -19.24
N THR A 104 -1.96 -13.95 -19.71
CA THR A 104 -0.73 -14.01 -18.90
C THR A 104 0.31 -13.04 -19.44
N ALA A 105 1.07 -12.40 -18.55
CA ALA A 105 2.21 -11.58 -18.95
C ALA A 105 3.44 -12.45 -19.23
N VAL A 106 4.22 -12.09 -20.24
CA VAL A 106 5.51 -12.70 -20.56
C VAL A 106 6.61 -11.74 -20.18
N LEU A 107 7.64 -12.24 -19.49
CA LEU A 107 8.78 -11.45 -19.06
C LEU A 107 10.04 -11.74 -19.88
N THR A 108 10.80 -10.68 -20.17
CA THR A 108 12.17 -10.75 -20.67
C THR A 108 12.99 -9.67 -19.96
N ASP A 109 14.13 -10.03 -19.38
CA ASP A 109 15.06 -9.11 -18.70
C ASP A 109 14.39 -8.16 -17.67
N GLY A 110 13.44 -8.71 -16.89
CA GLY A 110 12.73 -7.96 -15.85
C GLY A 110 11.70 -6.94 -16.36
N LYS A 111 11.24 -7.11 -17.60
CA LYS A 111 10.24 -6.27 -18.27
C LYS A 111 9.13 -7.13 -18.88
N VAL A 112 7.91 -6.60 -18.95
CA VAL A 112 6.80 -7.24 -19.65
C VAL A 112 7.02 -7.12 -21.16
N SER A 113 7.43 -8.21 -21.79
CA SER A 113 7.74 -8.28 -23.23
C SER A 113 6.52 -8.64 -24.08
N GLY A 114 5.47 -9.20 -23.48
CA GLY A 114 4.24 -9.59 -24.18
C GLY A 114 3.10 -9.92 -23.22
N ILE A 115 1.89 -9.99 -23.78
CA ILE A 115 0.69 -10.47 -23.09
C ILE A 115 0.07 -11.56 -23.97
N GLU A 116 0.01 -12.78 -23.45
CA GLU A 116 -0.54 -13.94 -24.15
C GLU A 116 -2.00 -14.13 -23.70
N VAL A 117 -2.93 -14.15 -24.66
CA VAL A 117 -4.34 -14.40 -24.37
C VAL A 117 -4.54 -15.90 -24.24
N THR A 118 -4.76 -16.38 -23.02
CA THR A 118 -4.97 -17.82 -22.73
C THR A 118 -6.40 -18.26 -23.01
N ALA A 119 -7.37 -17.36 -22.86
CA ALA A 119 -8.74 -17.56 -23.33
C ALA A 119 -9.29 -16.23 -23.83
N GLY A 120 -9.88 -16.22 -25.03
CA GLY A 120 -10.47 -15.00 -25.59
C GLY A 120 -11.84 -14.63 -25.00
N GLY A 121 -12.44 -15.54 -24.23
CA GLY A 121 -13.80 -15.39 -23.72
C GLY A 121 -14.86 -15.29 -24.82
N THR A 122 -16.05 -14.78 -24.46
CA THR A 122 -17.17 -14.63 -25.39
C THR A 122 -18.00 -13.38 -25.11
N GLY A 123 -18.74 -12.91 -26.12
CA GLY A 123 -19.70 -11.80 -25.98
C GLY A 123 -19.10 -10.39 -25.97
N TYR A 124 -17.80 -10.25 -26.26
CA TYR A 124 -17.17 -8.93 -26.31
C TYR A 124 -17.69 -8.13 -27.49
N THR A 125 -18.34 -7.01 -27.20
CA THR A 125 -18.92 -6.08 -28.20
C THR A 125 -18.11 -4.80 -28.34
N SER A 126 -17.23 -4.53 -27.38
CA SER A 126 -16.22 -3.49 -27.42
C SER A 126 -14.91 -3.99 -26.81
N ALA A 127 -13.82 -3.27 -27.04
CA ALA A 127 -12.53 -3.60 -26.44
C ALA A 127 -12.61 -3.53 -24.90
N PRO A 128 -12.24 -4.59 -24.17
CA PRO A 128 -12.17 -4.53 -22.71
C PRO A 128 -10.99 -3.68 -22.24
N THR A 129 -11.07 -3.23 -20.98
CA THR A 129 -9.95 -2.62 -20.27
C THR A 129 -9.04 -3.73 -19.73
N VAL A 130 -7.74 -3.60 -19.97
CA VAL A 130 -6.72 -4.53 -19.45
C VAL A 130 -5.80 -3.80 -18.48
N THR A 131 -5.61 -4.36 -17.29
CA THR A 131 -4.70 -3.83 -16.27
C THR A 131 -3.63 -4.86 -15.94
N ILE A 132 -2.39 -4.39 -15.77
CA ILE A 132 -1.22 -5.20 -15.40
C ILE A 132 -0.81 -4.81 -13.98
N ALA A 133 -0.55 -5.80 -13.12
CA ALA A 133 -0.09 -5.55 -11.76
C ALA A 133 1.31 -4.89 -11.73
N ALA A 134 1.61 -4.20 -10.64
CA ALA A 134 2.96 -3.72 -10.34
C ALA A 134 3.92 -4.91 -10.07
N PRO A 135 5.25 -4.69 -10.09
CA PRO A 135 6.22 -5.72 -9.73
C PRO A 135 5.94 -6.32 -8.34
N SER A 136 5.74 -7.65 -8.27
CA SER A 136 5.10 -8.37 -7.16
C SER A 136 5.93 -8.58 -5.89
N ASP A 137 7.20 -8.12 -5.84
CA ASP A 137 8.04 -8.25 -4.63
C ASP A 137 8.24 -6.94 -3.87
N ALA A 138 7.63 -5.85 -4.35
CA ALA A 138 7.75 -4.58 -3.69
C ALA A 138 6.81 -4.51 -2.49
N THR A 139 7.35 -4.82 -1.32
CA THR A 139 6.67 -4.62 -0.03
C THR A 139 7.16 -3.37 0.70
N MET A 140 6.37 -2.90 1.66
CA MET A 140 6.74 -1.88 2.63
C MET A 140 6.50 -2.40 4.05
N ASP A 141 7.53 -2.37 4.87
CA ASP A 141 7.35 -2.56 6.31
C ASP A 141 7.01 -1.21 6.94
N VAL A 142 6.00 -1.21 7.79
CA VAL A 142 5.63 -0.04 8.61
C VAL A 142 5.75 -0.41 10.07
N ALA A 143 6.44 0.40 10.86
CA ALA A 143 6.52 0.17 12.30
C ALA A 143 5.99 1.39 13.07
N VAL A 144 5.29 1.11 14.16
CA VAL A 144 4.94 2.10 15.17
C VAL A 144 6.09 2.18 16.16
N GLN A 145 6.70 3.35 16.27
CA GLN A 145 7.75 3.60 17.23
C GLN A 145 7.28 4.54 18.32
N ILE A 146 7.72 4.26 19.54
CA ILE A 146 7.42 5.03 20.75
C ILE A 146 8.71 5.46 21.43
N SER A 147 8.65 6.58 22.14
CA SER A 147 9.80 7.10 22.88
C SER A 147 9.36 7.83 24.14
N GLN A 148 10.22 7.78 25.17
CA GLN A 148 10.05 8.57 26.39
C GLN A 148 10.64 9.97 26.28
N ASP A 149 11.68 10.13 25.45
CA ASP A 149 12.53 11.33 25.40
C ASP A 149 12.59 12.00 24.02
N GLY A 150 12.03 11.35 22.99
CA GLY A 150 11.99 11.84 21.60
C GLY A 150 13.25 11.49 20.81
N THR A 151 14.20 10.78 21.42
CA THR A 151 15.52 10.47 20.85
C THR A 151 15.79 8.97 20.79
N ASN A 152 15.41 8.20 21.81
CA ASN A 152 15.51 6.75 21.87
C ASN A 152 14.16 6.13 21.53
N TRP A 153 14.11 5.32 20.48
CA TRP A 153 12.86 4.82 19.90
C TRP A 153 12.79 3.31 19.99
N ASP A 154 11.72 2.81 20.58
CA ASP A 154 11.39 1.39 20.61
C ASP A 154 10.28 1.09 19.61
N THR A 155 10.35 -0.07 18.95
CA THR A 155 9.25 -0.56 18.10
C THR A 155 8.16 -1.14 18.99
N LEU A 156 6.98 -0.51 18.97
CA LEU A 156 5.79 -0.98 19.67
C LEU A 156 5.11 -2.12 18.91
N GLU A 157 5.01 -1.98 17.59
CA GLU A 157 4.38 -2.95 16.69
C GLU A 157 4.95 -2.78 15.29
N GLU A 158 5.13 -3.89 14.58
CA GLU A 158 5.66 -3.93 13.21
C GLU A 158 4.64 -4.59 12.28
N PHE A 159 4.53 -4.03 11.08
CA PHE A 159 3.65 -4.46 10.00
C PHE A 159 4.53 -4.77 8.79
N PRO A 160 5.18 -5.94 8.77
CA PRO A 160 6.09 -6.28 7.70
C PRO A 160 5.33 -6.71 6.45
N GLY A 161 5.95 -6.55 5.28
CA GLY A 161 5.50 -7.19 4.05
C GLY A 161 4.20 -6.62 3.46
N ILE A 162 3.89 -5.34 3.66
CA ILE A 162 2.71 -4.72 3.03
C ILE A 162 2.97 -4.62 1.53
N ASP A 163 2.28 -5.43 0.73
CA ASP A 163 2.39 -5.42 -0.72
C ASP A 163 1.96 -4.05 -1.30
N LEU A 164 2.89 -3.37 -1.98
CA LEU A 164 2.65 -2.07 -2.61
C LEU A 164 1.69 -2.16 -3.80
N GLY A 165 1.61 -3.31 -4.47
CA GLY A 165 0.67 -3.56 -5.56
C GLY A 165 -0.79 -3.69 -5.10
N LEU A 166 -1.01 -3.96 -3.81
CA LEU A 166 -2.34 -4.08 -3.20
C LEU A 166 -2.80 -2.80 -2.51
N LEU A 167 -1.93 -1.79 -2.37
CA LEU A 167 -2.33 -0.50 -1.86
C LEU A 167 -3.25 0.20 -2.87
N SER A 168 -4.34 0.77 -2.39
CA SER A 168 -5.23 1.61 -3.18
C SER A 168 -5.24 3.02 -2.62
N GLN A 169 -5.45 4.02 -3.49
CA GLN A 169 -5.61 5.39 -3.04
C GLN A 169 -6.83 5.49 -2.11
N ARG A 170 -6.66 6.12 -0.95
CA ARG A 170 -7.74 6.43 0.01
C ARG A 170 -8.34 5.26 0.79
N THR A 171 -7.70 4.08 0.81
CA THR A 171 -8.05 3.02 1.77
C THR A 171 -7.06 2.98 2.93
N PRO A 172 -7.45 3.37 4.15
CA PRO A 172 -6.57 3.23 5.31
C PRO A 172 -6.30 1.76 5.61
N PHE A 173 -5.03 1.40 5.84
CA PHE A 173 -4.71 0.13 6.50
C PHE A 173 -4.54 0.34 8.00
N LEU A 174 -5.11 -0.57 8.79
CA LEU A 174 -5.10 -0.49 10.25
C LEU A 174 -3.82 -1.10 10.80
N VAL A 175 -3.10 -0.29 11.56
CA VAL A 175 -1.94 -0.65 12.36
C VAL A 175 -2.44 -0.78 13.81
N ARG A 176 -2.79 -1.99 14.26
CA ARG A 176 -3.24 -2.20 15.64
C ARG A 176 -2.02 -2.26 16.55
N ALA A 177 -1.82 -1.23 17.38
CA ALA A 177 -0.89 -1.33 18.50
C ALA A 177 -1.67 -1.65 19.78
N LYS A 178 -1.32 -2.75 20.45
CA LYS A 178 -1.72 -2.99 21.84
C LYS A 178 -0.54 -2.56 22.70
N PRO A 179 -0.66 -1.57 23.61
CA PRO A 179 0.42 -1.29 24.53
C PRO A 179 0.81 -2.58 25.24
N ALA A 180 2.11 -2.89 25.26
CA ALA A 180 2.63 -3.87 26.19
C ALA A 180 2.16 -3.47 27.60
N PHE A 181 1.81 -4.44 28.44
CA PHE A 181 1.32 -4.25 29.82
C PHE A 181 2.40 -3.68 30.78
N SER A 182 3.23 -2.76 30.29
CA SER A 182 4.29 -2.11 31.05
C SER A 182 3.77 -0.81 31.66
N ASN A 183 4.14 -0.53 32.90
CA ASN A 183 3.89 0.75 33.58
C ASN A 183 4.77 1.91 33.01
N THR A 184 5.39 1.72 31.85
CA THR A 184 6.25 2.69 31.19
C THR A 184 5.39 3.75 30.49
N LEU A 185 5.51 5.01 30.92
CA LEU A 185 4.91 6.14 30.21
C LEU A 185 5.73 6.46 28.96
N TYR A 186 5.05 6.52 27.81
CA TYR A 186 5.62 6.97 26.54
C TYR A 186 5.07 8.34 26.18
N ARG A 187 5.94 9.23 25.70
CA ARG A 187 5.62 10.65 25.46
C ARG A 187 5.56 11.01 23.99
N TYR A 188 6.21 10.21 23.14
CA TYR A 188 6.32 10.48 21.72
C TYR A 188 5.98 9.23 20.92
N MET A 189 5.34 9.42 19.77
CA MET A 189 5.08 8.34 18.81
C MET A 189 5.37 8.81 17.39
N ARG A 190 5.91 7.90 16.57
CA ARG A 190 6.15 8.10 15.14
C ARG A 190 5.89 6.81 14.36
N LEU A 191 5.88 6.91 13.04
CA LEU A 191 5.96 5.75 12.16
C LEU A 191 7.35 5.67 11.52
N THR A 192 7.76 4.48 11.11
CA THR A 192 8.85 4.29 10.15
C THR A 192 8.33 3.56 8.92
N TYR A 193 8.84 3.95 7.76
CA TYR A 193 8.56 3.33 6.46
C TYR A 193 9.84 2.69 5.94
N ASN A 194 9.80 1.40 5.63
CA ASN A 194 10.94 0.64 5.14
C ASN A 194 10.53 -0.16 3.91
N PRO A 195 10.71 0.37 2.70
CA PRO A 195 10.34 -0.35 1.50
C PRO A 195 11.44 -1.38 1.16
N SER A 196 11.04 -2.56 0.70
CA SER A 196 11.93 -3.62 0.21
C SER A 196 12.74 -3.23 -1.02
N VAL A 197 12.27 -2.22 -1.75
CA VAL A 197 12.87 -1.63 -2.95
C VAL A 197 12.80 -0.11 -2.87
N ALA A 198 13.67 0.60 -3.59
CA ALA A 198 13.60 2.05 -3.61
C ALA A 198 12.26 2.51 -4.21
N LEU A 199 11.73 3.66 -3.78
CA LEU A 199 10.47 4.21 -4.29
C LEU A 199 10.72 5.34 -5.28
N THR A 200 9.89 5.43 -6.32
CA THR A 200 9.95 6.49 -7.35
C THR A 200 8.82 7.49 -7.25
N ALA A 201 7.76 7.16 -6.51
CA ALA A 201 6.66 8.06 -6.18
C ALA A 201 5.95 7.55 -4.93
N GLY A 202 5.18 8.43 -4.29
CA GLY A 202 4.23 8.03 -3.26
C GLY A 202 4.09 9.07 -2.18
N THR A 203 2.89 9.21 -1.64
CA THR A 203 2.65 10.04 -0.47
C THR A 203 1.76 9.30 0.52
N VAL A 204 2.11 9.39 1.81
CA VAL A 204 1.36 8.74 2.89
C VAL A 204 0.91 9.76 3.92
N THR A 205 -0.35 9.69 4.33
CA THR A 205 -0.86 10.41 5.50
C THR A 205 -1.17 9.38 6.56
N ALA A 206 -0.69 9.59 7.78
CA ALA A 206 -0.94 8.67 8.86
C ALA A 206 -1.37 9.40 10.12
N GLY A 207 -2.12 8.70 10.96
CA GLY A 207 -2.56 9.24 12.24
C GLY A 207 -3.04 8.18 13.22
N ILE A 208 -3.46 8.66 14.37
CA ILE A 208 -4.08 7.90 15.44
C ILE A 208 -5.51 8.41 15.59
N ASN A 209 -6.46 7.48 15.61
CA ASN A 209 -7.78 7.72 16.11
C ASN A 209 -7.87 7.23 17.56
N LEU A 210 -8.14 8.16 18.48
CA LEU A 210 -8.34 7.95 19.91
C LEU A 210 -9.79 7.70 20.29
N ASP A 211 -10.74 8.08 19.43
CA ASP A 211 -12.17 7.89 19.63
C ASP A 211 -12.65 6.69 18.81
N VAL A 212 -12.35 5.50 19.31
CA VAL A 212 -12.74 4.26 18.66
C VAL A 212 -13.93 3.68 19.41
N PRO A 213 -15.18 3.91 18.95
CA PRO A 213 -16.30 3.10 19.40
C PRO A 213 -16.00 1.64 19.06
N ALA A 214 -16.25 0.75 20.01
CA ALA A 214 -15.84 -0.66 20.01
C ALA A 214 -16.35 -1.51 18.83
N ASN A 215 -17.06 -0.94 17.84
CA ASN A 215 -17.94 -1.71 16.95
C ASN A 215 -17.87 -1.42 15.44
N VAL A 216 -16.85 -0.72 14.93
CA VAL A 216 -16.56 -0.76 13.48
C VAL A 216 -15.21 -1.44 13.26
N PRO A 217 -15.18 -2.73 12.90
CA PRO A 217 -13.95 -3.38 12.46
C PRO A 217 -13.55 -2.76 11.13
N TYR A 218 -12.43 -2.05 11.09
CA TYR A 218 -11.71 -1.93 9.83
C TYR A 218 -11.24 -3.35 9.51
N SER A 219 -11.49 -3.81 8.29
CA SER A 219 -11.00 -5.10 7.86
C SER A 219 -9.48 -5.10 8.08
N ARG A 220 -8.99 -6.14 8.77
CA ARG A 220 -7.55 -6.37 8.93
C ARG A 220 -7.05 -6.75 7.55
N ASN A 221 -6.90 -5.76 6.67
CA ASN A 221 -6.45 -5.96 5.31
C ASN A 221 -4.94 -6.18 5.38
N TYR A 222 -4.53 -7.40 5.72
CA TYR A 222 -3.63 -8.07 4.79
C TYR A 222 -4.50 -8.26 3.57
N VAL A 223 -4.31 -7.46 2.54
CA VAL A 223 -4.99 -7.73 1.27
C VAL A 223 -4.50 -9.12 0.86
N ALA A 224 -5.43 -10.07 0.85
CA ALA A 224 -5.23 -11.41 0.32
C ALA A 224 -5.59 -11.41 -1.16
#